data_AF-B0L634-F1
#
_entry.id   AF-B0L634-F1
#
_cell.length_a   1.000
_cell.length_b   1.000
_cell.length_c   1.000
_cell.angle_alpha   90.00
_cell.angle_beta   90.00
_cell.angle_gamma   90.00
#
_symmetry.space_group_name_H-M   'P 1'
#
loop_
_entity.id
_entity.type
_entity.pdbx_description
1 polymer ?
#
loop_
_entity_poly.entity_id
_entity_poly.type
_entity_poly.pdbx_seq_one_letter_code
_entity_poly.pdbx_strand_id
1 'polypeptide(L)'
;TEDRVGLLSDITRIFRENSLCIKRAEISTENGKAKDTFYVTDVTGSPVDPKIIDSIRRQIGDTVLQVKHNSSLSPKPPQGTKIGFLLGSFFKARSFQNFKLIRSYS
;
A
#
# COMPACT_ATOMS: atom_id res chain seq x y z
N THR A 1 12.07 -3.79 6.20
CA THR A 1 11.06 -3.54 7.25
C THR A 1 10.24 -4.81 7.43
N GLU A 2 9.56 -5.04 8.55
CA GLU A 2 8.64 -6.19 8.64
C GLU A 2 7.53 -6.01 7.61
N ASP A 3 7.26 -7.06 6.85
CA ASP A 3 6.15 -7.06 5.89
C ASP A 3 4.84 -7.16 6.67
N ARG A 4 4.01 -6.15 6.53
CA ARG A 4 2.72 -6.06 7.21
C ARG A 4 1.64 -5.66 6.23
N VAL A 5 0.43 -6.11 6.52
CA VAL A 5 -0.76 -5.65 5.80
C VAL A 5 -0.80 -4.12 5.81
N GLY A 6 -0.97 -3.54 4.62
CA GLY A 6 -1.06 -2.09 4.43
C GLY A 6 0.28 -1.37 4.30
N LEU A 7 1.44 -2.04 4.42
CA LEU A 7 2.75 -1.39 4.31
C LEU A 7 2.92 -0.61 2.99
N LEU A 8 2.69 -1.28 1.85
CA LEU A 8 2.78 -0.64 0.54
C LEU A 8 1.74 0.48 0.36
N SER A 9 0.56 0.35 0.98
CA SER A 9 -0.46 1.40 0.96
C SER A 9 0.03 2.66 1.68
N ASP A 10 0.66 2.50 2.84
CA ASP A 10 1.23 3.61 3.60
C ASP A 10 2.36 4.29 2.83
N ILE A 11 3.29 3.51 2.26
CA ILE A 11 4.42 4.03 1.48
C ILE A 11 3.93 4.79 0.24
N THR A 12 3.02 4.20 -0.53
CA THR A 12 2.48 4.85 -1.75
C THR A 12 1.63 6.07 -1.43
N ARG A 13 0.93 6.09 -0.29
CA ARG A 13 0.23 7.28 0.22
C ARG A 13 1.22 8.41 0.49
N ILE A 14 2.34 8.15 1.16
CA ILE A 14 3.37 9.16 1.44
C ILE A 14 3.91 9.75 0.14
N PHE A 15 4.20 8.92 -0.88
CA PHE A 15 4.65 9.45 -2.18
C PHE A 15 3.61 10.35 -2.83
N ARG A 16 2.33 9.97 -2.83
CA ARG A 16 1.23 10.79 -3.35
C ARG A 16 1.13 12.12 -2.61
N GLU A 17 1.21 12.11 -1.30
CA GLU A 17 1.09 13.31 -0.45
C GLU A 17 2.27 14.26 -0.62
N ASN A 18 3.44 13.74 -0.98
CA ASN A 18 4.63 14.54 -1.30
C ASN A 18 4.78 14.86 -2.80
N SER A 19 3.73 14.66 -3.60
CA SER A 19 3.72 14.93 -5.05
C SER A 19 4.84 14.22 -5.82
N LEU A 20 5.15 12.99 -5.43
CA LEU A 20 6.12 12.15 -6.13
C LEU A 20 5.43 11.14 -7.05
N CYS A 21 6.05 10.87 -8.18
CA CYS A 21 5.62 9.87 -9.14
C CYS A 21 6.58 8.66 -9.12
N ILE A 22 6.02 7.45 -9.05
CA ILE A 22 6.81 6.21 -9.12
C ILE A 22 7.00 5.85 -10.59
N LYS A 23 8.25 5.80 -11.07
CA LYS A 23 8.61 5.34 -12.41
C LYS A 23 8.79 3.83 -12.48
N ARG A 24 9.35 3.25 -11.43
CA ARG A 24 9.60 1.81 -11.28
C ARG A 24 9.57 1.46 -9.80
N ALA A 25 9.14 0.24 -9.50
CA ALA A 25 9.24 -0.34 -8.18
C ALA A 25 9.72 -1.77 -8.28
N GLU A 26 10.60 -2.16 -7.36
CA GLU A 26 11.04 -3.53 -7.15
C GLU A 26 10.61 -3.92 -5.75
N ILE A 27 9.69 -4.87 -5.65
CA ILE A 27 9.02 -5.24 -4.41
C ILE A 27 9.34 -6.70 -4.15
N SER A 28 9.83 -7.00 -2.96
CA SER A 28 10.16 -8.37 -2.58
C SER A 28 9.98 -8.57 -1.08
N THR A 29 9.55 -9.77 -0.71
CA THR A 29 9.46 -10.17 0.70
C THR A 29 10.35 -11.39 0.90
N GLU A 30 11.27 -11.30 1.85
CA GLU A 30 12.19 -12.38 2.21
C GLU A 30 12.20 -12.54 3.72
N ASN A 31 11.96 -13.76 4.21
CA ASN A 31 11.94 -14.08 5.65
C ASN A 31 11.02 -13.15 6.46
N GLY A 32 9.83 -12.82 5.91
CA GLY A 32 8.86 -11.91 6.54
C GLY A 32 9.24 -10.43 6.48
N LYS A 33 10.36 -10.08 5.83
CA LYS A 33 10.81 -8.69 5.67
C LYS A 33 10.56 -8.19 4.26
N ALA A 34 9.90 -7.05 4.15
CA ALA A 34 9.78 -6.31 2.90
C ALA A 34 11.10 -5.60 2.56
N LYS A 35 11.51 -5.78 1.30
CA LYS A 35 12.64 -5.18 0.61
C LYS A 35 12.11 -4.53 -0.66
N ASP A 36 11.78 -3.26 -0.52
CA ASP A 36 11.12 -2.48 -1.57
C ASP A 36 12.02 -1.32 -2.01
N THR A 37 12.26 -1.23 -3.32
CA THR A 37 13.01 -0.15 -3.96
C THR A 37 12.08 0.62 -4.89
N PHE A 38 11.94 1.92 -4.66
CA PHE A 38 11.12 2.80 -5.49
C PHE A 38 12.00 3.80 -6.23
N TYR A 39 11.83 3.85 -7.55
CA TYR A 39 12.44 4.86 -8.41
C TYR A 39 11.41 5.96 -8.63
N VAL A 40 11.64 7.12 -8.04
CA VAL A 40 10.69 8.23 -7.99
C VAL A 40 11.21 9.46 -8.72
N THR A 41 10.29 10.23 -9.28
CA THR A 41 10.51 11.57 -9.86
C THR A 41 9.53 12.56 -9.24
N ASP A 42 9.76 13.84 -9.46
CA ASP A 42 8.70 14.82 -9.27
C ASP A 42 7.58 14.65 -10.33
N VAL A 43 6.55 15.50 -10.24
CA VAL A 43 5.43 15.54 -11.18
C VAL A 43 5.80 15.92 -12.62
N THR A 44 6.96 16.55 -12.81
CA THR A 44 7.49 16.91 -14.15
C THR A 44 8.32 15.78 -14.77
N GLY A 45 8.64 14.75 -14.00
CA GLY A 45 9.55 13.67 -14.41
C GLY A 45 11.02 13.96 -14.10
N SER A 46 11.32 15.03 -13.38
CA SER A 46 12.67 15.43 -13.00
C SER A 46 13.15 14.72 -11.71
N PRO A 47 14.46 14.72 -11.43
CA PRO A 47 15.00 14.20 -10.18
C PRO A 47 14.42 14.95 -8.97
N VAL A 48 14.16 14.20 -7.89
CA VAL A 48 13.61 14.74 -6.64
C VAL A 48 14.72 15.42 -5.83
N ASP A 49 14.40 16.55 -5.19
CA ASP A 49 15.32 17.22 -4.25
C ASP A 49 15.72 16.25 -3.10
N PRO A 50 17.02 16.06 -2.82
CA PRO A 50 17.50 15.23 -1.71
C PRO A 50 16.84 15.54 -0.35
N LYS A 51 16.49 16.80 -0.07
CA LYS A 51 15.81 17.18 1.18
C LYS A 51 14.44 16.55 1.31
N ILE A 52 13.71 16.43 0.20
CA ILE A 52 12.40 15.76 0.16
C ILE A 52 12.59 14.26 0.38
N ILE A 53 13.62 13.66 -0.24
CA ILE A 53 13.95 12.24 -0.03
C ILE A 53 14.23 11.95 1.44
N ASP A 54 15.02 12.79 2.11
CA ASP A 54 15.32 12.61 3.53
C ASP A 54 14.09 12.79 4.43
N SER A 55 13.20 13.74 4.10
CA SER A 55 11.92 13.90 4.80
C SER A 55 11.03 12.67 4.67
N ILE A 56 10.91 12.12 3.46
CA ILE A 56 10.10 10.93 3.19
C ILE A 56 10.67 9.70 3.88
N ARG A 57 12.00 9.53 3.90
CA ARG A 57 12.65 8.42 4.63
C ARG A 57 12.29 8.45 6.12
N ARG A 58 12.28 9.64 6.74
CA ARG A 58 11.85 9.82 8.13
C ARG A 58 10.38 9.46 8.31
N GLN A 59 9.49 10.00 7.46
CA GLN A 59 8.05 9.70 7.51
C GLN A 59 7.76 8.20 7.36
N ILE A 60 8.39 7.51 6.41
CA ILE A 60 8.21 6.07 6.21
C ILE A 60 8.68 5.30 7.45
N GLY A 61 9.82 5.69 8.04
CA GLY A 61 10.32 5.11 9.29
C GLY A 61 9.35 5.30 10.46
N ASP A 62 8.79 6.50 10.60
CA ASP A 62 7.84 6.84 11.68
C ASP A 62 6.48 6.13 11.48
N THR A 63 6.05 5.90 10.24
CA THR A 63 4.78 5.22 9.90
C THR A 63 4.82 3.71 10.19
N VAL A 64 5.97 3.16 10.58
CA VAL A 64 6.05 1.80 11.15
C VAL A 64 5.42 1.74 12.56
N LEU A 65 5.29 2.88 13.25
CA LEU A 65 4.65 2.97 14.56
C LEU A 65 3.13 3.19 14.43
N GLN A 66 2.39 2.10 14.24
CA GLN A 66 0.93 2.15 14.11
C GLN A 66 0.27 2.37 15.48
N VAL A 67 -0.34 3.54 15.72
CA VAL A 67 -1.31 3.73 16.81
C VAL A 67 -2.67 3.21 16.36
N LYS A 68 -3.03 2.02 16.84
CA LYS A 68 -4.34 1.41 16.62
C LYS A 68 -5.32 1.93 17.69
N HIS A 69 -6.17 2.91 17.36
CA HIS A 69 -7.29 3.27 18.23
C HIS A 69 -8.39 2.21 18.10
N ASN A 70 -8.42 1.24 19.01
CA ASN A 70 -9.56 0.34 19.16
C ASN A 70 -10.70 1.13 19.83
N SER A 71 -11.61 1.74 19.06
CA SER A 71 -12.95 2.01 19.59
C SER A 71 -13.76 0.71 19.51
N SER A 72 -13.39 -0.28 20.32
CA SER A 72 -14.22 -1.45 20.58
C SER A 72 -15.29 -1.06 21.59
N LEU A 73 -16.42 -0.54 21.11
CA LEU A 73 -17.69 -0.64 21.84
C LEU A 73 -18.59 -1.57 21.04
N SER A 74 -18.64 -2.83 21.46
CA SER A 74 -19.66 -3.79 21.04
C SER A 74 -20.55 -4.09 22.25
N PRO A 75 -21.87 -4.17 22.04
CA PRO A 75 -22.70 -5.12 22.76
C PRO A 75 -23.13 -6.28 21.83
N LYS A 76 -23.15 -7.50 22.36
CA LYS A 76 -23.56 -8.78 21.71
C LYS A 76 -25.09 -8.87 21.45
N PRO A 77 -25.58 -9.83 20.63
CA PRO A 77 -26.89 -9.82 19.95
C PRO A 77 -27.98 -10.66 20.64
N PRO A 78 -29.25 -10.62 20.17
CA PRO A 78 -30.17 -11.74 20.27
C PRO A 78 -30.48 -12.41 18.93
N GLN A 79 -30.84 -13.69 19.04
CA GLN A 79 -30.93 -14.73 18.01
C GLN A 79 -32.12 -14.60 17.05
N GLY A 80 -31.99 -15.21 15.87
CA GLY A 80 -33.09 -15.98 15.28
C GLY A 80 -33.41 -15.75 13.80
N THR A 81 -33.30 -16.84 13.04
CA THR A 81 -33.99 -17.14 11.75
C THR A 81 -33.13 -17.14 10.48
N LYS A 82 -32.69 -18.35 10.15
CA LYS A 82 -32.75 -19.07 8.85
C LYS A 82 -32.59 -18.26 7.53
N ILE A 83 -31.71 -18.83 6.69
CA ILE A 83 -31.61 -18.77 5.21
C ILE A 83 -30.64 -17.72 4.66
N GLY A 84 -29.62 -18.22 3.94
CA GLY A 84 -29.06 -17.55 2.77
C GLY A 84 -27.57 -17.25 2.85
N PHE A 85 -26.74 -18.15 2.32
CA PHE A 85 -25.44 -17.78 1.78
C PHE A 85 -25.67 -16.80 0.61
N LEU A 86 -25.55 -15.50 0.86
CA LEU A 86 -25.47 -14.50 -0.20
C LEU A 86 -24.03 -14.03 -0.33
N LEU A 87 -23.25 -14.89 -0.97
CA LEU A 87 -22.01 -14.55 -1.66
C LEU A 87 -22.39 -13.68 -2.87
N GLY A 88 -22.63 -12.39 -2.61
CA GLY A 88 -23.18 -11.45 -3.59
C GLY A 88 -22.35 -10.17 -3.67
N SER A 89 -21.68 -10.00 -4.81
CA SER A 89 -21.14 -8.73 -5.32
C SER A 89 -19.76 -8.29 -4.81
N PHE A 90 -18.80 -9.17 -5.06
CA PHE A 90 -17.41 -8.80 -5.33
C PHE A 90 -17.30 -8.01 -6.66
N PHE A 91 -16.48 -6.94 -6.64
CA PHE A 91 -15.93 -6.18 -7.78
C PHE A 91 -16.88 -5.32 -8.64
N LYS A 92 -17.17 -4.10 -8.16
CA LYS A 92 -17.49 -2.97 -9.06
C LYS A 92 -16.19 -2.48 -9.72
N ALA A 93 -16.07 -2.81 -10.99
CA ALA A 93 -14.97 -2.49 -11.89
C ALA A 93 -14.47 -1.04 -11.77
N ARG A 94 -13.17 -0.88 -11.50
CA ARG A 94 -12.36 0.16 -12.15
C ARG A 94 -11.33 -0.54 -13.01
N SER A 95 -11.48 -0.30 -14.31
CA SER A 95 -10.52 -0.63 -15.35
C SER A 95 -9.11 -0.24 -14.93
N PHE A 96 -8.25 -1.24 -14.72
CA PHE A 96 -6.80 -1.07 -14.81
C PHE A 96 -6.39 -1.55 -16.19
N GLN A 97 -6.42 -0.64 -17.16
CA GLN A 97 -5.76 -0.88 -18.43
C GLN A 97 -4.25 -0.93 -18.19
N ASN A 98 -3.70 -2.11 -18.48
CA ASN A 98 -2.36 -2.37 -19.01
C ASN A 98 -1.14 -2.20 -18.08
N PHE A 99 -0.88 -3.22 -17.27
CA PHE A 99 0.50 -3.66 -17.03
C PHE A 99 0.77 -4.90 -17.88
N LYS A 100 1.39 -4.72 -19.05
CA LYS A 100 1.94 -5.84 -19.82
C LYS A 100 3.22 -6.31 -19.13
N LEU A 101 3.16 -7.44 -18.43
CA LEU A 101 4.34 -8.19 -17.99
C LEU A 101 5.05 -8.72 -19.25
N ILE A 102 6.28 -8.26 -19.52
CA ILE A 102 7.13 -8.88 -20.54
C ILE A 102 7.85 -10.05 -19.89
N ARG A 103 7.63 -11.24 -20.46
CA ARG A 103 8.21 -12.52 -20.11
C ARG A 103 9.68 -12.53 -20.56
N SER A 104 10.64 -12.71 -19.63
CA SER A 104 12.01 -13.08 -20.01
C SER A 104 12.07 -14.58 -20.25
N TYR A 105 12.63 -14.99 -21.39
CA TYR A 105 13.00 -16.38 -21.64
C TYR A 105 14.31 -16.71 -20.92
N SER A 106 14.49 -18.01 -20.65
CA SER A 106 15.67 -18.64 -20.05
C SER A 106 16.93 -18.43 -20.86
#